data_AF-A0A937QFY9-F1
#
_entry.id   AF-A0A937QFY9-F1
#
_cell.length_a   1.000
_cell.length_b   1.000
_cell.length_c   1.000
_cell.angle_alpha   90.00
_cell.angle_beta   90.00
_cell.angle_gamma   90.00
#
_symmetry.space_group_name_H-M   'P 1'
#
loop_
_entity.id
_entity.type
_entity.pdbx_description
1 polymer ?
#
loop_
_entity_poly.entity_id
_entity_poly.type
_entity_poly.pdbx_seq_one_letter_code
_entity_poly.pdbx_strand_id
1 'polypeptide(L)' 'AIGSKRFIETTKEKLGIKAKGRQVVGMNGTYELREPAAPYSGNFDGENGPLSVENTYFWDNIL' A
#
# COMPACT_ATOMS: atom_id res chain seq x y z
N ALA A 1 -1.19 1.94 -11.58
CA ALA A 1 -1.84 1.60 -12.88
C ALA A 1 -2.04 0.11 -12.93
N ILE A 2 -3.13 -0.39 -13.52
CA ILE A 2 -3.45 -1.83 -13.59
C ILE A 2 -3.76 -2.21 -15.05
N GLY A 3 -3.27 -3.36 -15.53
CA GLY A 3 -3.54 -3.82 -16.89
C GLY A 3 -2.66 -5.00 -17.32
N SER A 4 -2.51 -5.18 -18.64
CA SER A 4 -1.60 -6.19 -19.18
C SER A 4 -0.14 -5.85 -18.89
N LYS A 5 0.74 -6.87 -18.88
CA LYS A 5 2.17 -6.69 -18.62
C LYS A 5 2.78 -5.60 -19.52
N ARG A 6 2.53 -5.70 -20.83
CA ARG A 6 3.03 -4.74 -21.83
C ARG A 6 2.56 -3.32 -21.53
N PHE A 7 1.27 -3.14 -21.24
CA PHE A 7 0.74 -1.82 -20.91
C PHE A 7 1.45 -1.21 -19.69
N ILE A 8 1.66 -2.03 -18.65
CA ILE A 8 2.28 -1.60 -17.41
C ILE A 8 3.77 -1.28 -17.59
N GLU A 9 4.53 -2.09 -18.32
CA GLU A 9 5.93 -1.84 -18.61
C GLU A 9 6.11 -0.56 -19.43
N THR A 10 5.34 -0.40 -20.51
CA THR A 10 5.34 0.85 -21.30
C THR A 10 4.93 2.07 -20.47
N THR A 11 3.98 1.91 -19.55
CA THR A 11 3.58 3.00 -18.65
C THR A 11 4.72 3.37 -17.70
N LYS A 12 5.43 2.38 -17.15
CA LYS A 12 6.59 2.60 -16.28
C LYS A 12 7.71 3.34 -17.01
N GLU A 13 8.02 2.94 -18.23
CA GLU A 13 9.04 3.59 -19.08
C GLU A 13 8.68 5.06 -19.37
N LYS A 14 7.43 5.32 -19.79
CA LYS A 14 6.94 6.68 -20.09
C LYS A 14 6.97 7.61 -18.87
N LEU A 15 6.77 7.07 -17.68
CA LEU A 15 6.87 7.83 -16.44
C LEU A 15 8.33 8.17 -16.06
N GLY A 16 9.30 7.40 -16.54
CA GLY A 16 10.72 7.61 -16.29
C GLY A 16 11.01 7.80 -14.80
N ILE A 17 11.62 8.94 -14.45
CA ILE A 17 11.97 9.26 -13.06
C ILE A 17 10.75 9.33 -12.12
N LYS A 18 9.56 9.63 -12.64
CA LYS A 18 8.32 9.69 -11.84
C LYS A 18 7.83 8.30 -11.39
N ALA A 19 8.34 7.24 -12.00
CA ALA A 19 8.08 5.86 -11.57
C ALA A 19 9.18 5.31 -10.64
N LYS A 20 10.18 6.12 -10.25
CA LYS A 20 11.18 5.71 -9.28
C LYS A 20 10.50 5.28 -7.98
N GLY A 21 10.94 4.16 -7.40
CA GLY A 21 10.32 3.57 -6.23
C GLY A 21 9.10 2.69 -6.51
N ARG A 22 8.63 2.60 -7.77
CA ARG A 22 7.51 1.72 -8.15
C ARG A 22 8.00 0.43 -8.82
N GLN A 23 7.32 -0.67 -8.51
CA GLN A 23 7.54 -2.00 -9.07
C GLN A 23 6.33 -2.48 -9.87
N VAL A 24 6.60 -3.37 -10.83
CA VAL A 24 5.56 -4.10 -11.56
C VAL A 24 5.27 -5.38 -10.81
N VAL A 25 4.03 -5.57 -10.37
CA VAL A 25 3.58 -6.77 -9.64
C VAL A 25 2.52 -7.47 -10.48
N GLY A 26 2.65 -8.77 -10.69
CA GLY A 26 1.68 -9.58 -11.43
C GLY A 26 0.88 -10.49 -10.51
N MET A 27 -0.44 -10.55 -10.68
CA MET A 27 -1.32 -11.51 -10.03
C MET A 27 -2.46 -11.91 -10.98
N ASN A 28 -2.67 -13.22 -11.17
CA ASN A 28 -3.75 -13.79 -11.98
C ASN A 28 -3.86 -13.17 -13.39
N GLY A 29 -2.74 -12.99 -14.08
CA GLY A 29 -2.69 -12.43 -15.45
C GLY A 29 -2.85 -10.91 -15.53
N THR A 30 -3.13 -10.24 -14.41
CA THR A 30 -3.18 -8.78 -14.30
C THR A 30 -1.90 -8.25 -13.67
N TYR A 31 -1.45 -7.08 -14.11
CA TYR A 31 -0.24 -6.44 -13.62
C TYR A 31 -0.55 -5.06 -13.05
N GLU A 32 0.19 -4.68 -12.02
CA GLU A 32 0.08 -3.41 -11.33
C GLU A 32 1.43 -2.70 -11.29
N LEU A 33 1.44 -1.39 -11.58
CA LEU A 33 2.54 -0.50 -11.22
C LEU A 33 2.22 0.21 -9.90
N ARG A 34 2.92 -0.17 -8.83
CA ARG A 34 2.72 0.33 -7.46
C ARG A 34 4.02 0.47 -6.68
N GLU A 35 3.97 1.19 -5.58
CA GLU A 35 5.05 1.18 -4.59
C GLU A 35 5.06 -0.15 -3.82
N PRO A 36 6.24 -0.62 -3.36
CA PRO A 36 6.34 -1.74 -2.44
C PRO A 36 5.45 -1.51 -1.22
N ALA A 37 4.82 -2.58 -0.73
CA ALA A 37 4.15 -2.51 0.57
C ALA A 37 5.22 -2.36 1.66
N ALA A 38 5.22 -1.20 2.33
CA ALA A 38 5.97 -1.01 3.56
C ALA A 38 5.00 -1.21 4.74
N PRO A 39 5.41 -1.93 5.80
CA PRO A 39 4.62 -1.98 7.02
C PRO A 39 4.45 -0.57 7.58
N TYR A 40 3.21 -0.21 7.93
CA TYR A 40 2.88 1.08 8.52
C TYR A 40 3.51 1.27 9.91
N SER A 41 3.97 0.19 10.56
CA SER A 41 4.45 0.18 11.96
C SER A 41 5.84 0.74 12.19
N GLY A 42 6.63 1.04 11.14
CA GLY A 42 8.08 1.28 11.28
C GLY A 42 8.49 2.40 12.26
N ASN A 43 7.61 3.35 12.58
CA ASN A 43 7.90 4.48 13.49
C ASN A 43 6.77 4.82 14.49
N PHE A 44 5.60 4.17 14.42
CA PHE A 44 4.41 4.63 15.18
C PHE A 44 4.07 3.74 16.38
N ASP A 45 4.78 2.64 16.62
CA ASP A 45 4.47 1.74 17.74
C ASP A 45 4.62 2.45 19.10
N GLY A 46 5.51 3.44 19.21
CA GLY A 46 5.65 4.28 20.40
C GLY A 46 4.60 5.39 20.54
N GLU A 47 4.12 5.95 19.41
CA GLU A 47 3.20 7.10 19.39
C GLU A 47 1.72 6.67 19.41
N ASN A 48 1.39 5.49 18.87
CA ASN A 48 0.03 4.98 18.80
C ASN A 48 -0.41 4.21 20.05
N GLY A 49 0.51 3.82 20.92
CA GLY A 49 0.19 3.11 22.17
C GLY A 49 -0.85 3.88 23.01
N PRO A 50 -0.59 5.14 23.38
CA PRO A 50 -1.54 5.96 24.15
C PRO A 50 -2.85 6.25 23.40
N LEU A 51 -2.76 6.58 22.10
CA LEU A 51 -3.94 6.90 21.26
C LEU A 51 -4.90 5.72 21.07
N SER A 52 -4.36 4.49 21.07
CA SER A 52 -5.16 3.28 20.96
C SER A 52 -6.05 3.06 22.18
N VAL A 53 -5.55 3.34 23.39
CA VAL A 53 -6.31 3.15 24.64
C VAL A 53 -7.44 4.18 24.76
N GLU A 54 -7.19 5.44 24.40
CA GLU A 54 -8.19 6.51 24.51
C GLU A 54 -9.33 6.40 23.48
N ASN A 55 -9.07 5.81 22.30
CA ASN A 55 -10.05 5.65 21.23
C ASN A 55 -10.69 4.25 21.15
N THR A 56 -10.35 3.34 22.05
CA THR A 56 -10.95 2.00 22.08
C THR A 56 -12.37 2.09 22.64
N TYR A 57 -13.37 1.94 21.76
CA TYR A 57 -14.74 1.61 22.15
C TYR A 57 -14.94 0.09 22.07
N PHE A 58 -15.25 -0.54 23.20
CA PHE A 58 -15.62 -1.95 23.25
C PHE A 58 -17.07 -2.12 22.76
N TRP A 59 -17.25 -2.84 21.66
CA TRP A 59 -18.57 -3.08 21.04
C TRP A 59 -19.42 -4.13 21.76
N ASP A 60 -18.99 -4.62 22.94
CA ASP A 60 -19.65 -5.69 23.69
C ASP A 60 -20.74 -5.22 24.66
N ASN A 61 -21.22 -3.98 24.55
CA ASN A 61 -22.30 -3.45 25.41
C ASN A 61 -23.55 -3.00 24.62
N ILE A 62 -23.95 -3.78 23.61
CA ILE A 62 -25.31 -3.69 23.06
C ILE A 62 -26.00 -5.04 23.31
N LEU A 63 -26.66 -5.14 24.46
CA LEU A 63 -27.75 -6.10 24.76
C LEU A 63 -29.04 -5.32 24.92
#